data_AF-A0A011RDL6-F1
#
_entry.id   AF-A0A011RDL6-F1
#
_cell.length_a   1.000
_cell.length_b   1.000
_cell.length_c   1.000
_cell.angle_alpha   90.00
_cell.angle_beta   90.00
_cell.angle_gamma   90.00
#
_symmetry.space_group_name_H-M   'P 1'
#
loop_
_entity.id
_entity.type
_entity.pdbx_description
1 polymer ?
#
loop_
_entity_poly.entity_id
_entity_poly.type
_entity_poly.pdbx_seq_one_letter_code
_entity_poly.pdbx_strand_id
1 'polypeptide(L)' 'MAWDLLFSSDFGLFSVFVIVFLLGMSVWFPYFFRKKMREDEKRKVQ' A
#
# COMPACT_ATOMS: atom_id res chain seq x y z
N MET A 1 17.37 -6.48 -21.58
CA MET A 1 15.90 -6.30 -21.47
C MET A 1 15.63 -5.01 -20.70
N ALA A 2 14.54 -4.28 -20.96
CA ALA A 2 14.26 -3.02 -20.25
C ALA A 2 14.15 -3.18 -18.71
N TRP A 3 13.83 -4.40 -18.27
CA TRP A 3 13.82 -4.81 -16.87
C TRP A 3 15.19 -4.70 -16.18
N ASP A 4 16.28 -5.09 -16.85
CA ASP A 4 17.64 -4.96 -16.31
C ASP A 4 18.05 -3.50 -16.09
N LEU A 5 17.65 -2.59 -16.98
CA LEU A 5 17.94 -1.16 -16.84
C LEU A 5 17.20 -0.53 -15.64
N LEU A 6 15.96 -0.95 -15.38
CA LEU A 6 15.14 -0.45 -14.28
C LEU A 6 15.60 -0.95 -12.91
N PHE A 7 16.09 -2.19 -12.83
CA PHE A 7 16.62 -2.74 -11.58
C PHE A 7 18.10 -2.40 -11.34
N SER A 8 18.88 -2.16 -12.40
CA SER A 8 20.32 -1.89 -12.28
C SER A 8 20.68 -0.40 -12.17
N SER A 9 19.75 0.52 -12.45
CA SER A 9 19.97 1.97 -12.34
C SER A 9 19.33 2.49 -11.05
N ASP A 10 20.08 3.24 -10.23
CA ASP A 10 19.68 3.70 -8.88
C ASP A 10 18.30 4.40 -8.87
N PHE A 11 17.98 5.11 -9.97
CA PHE A 11 16.70 5.80 -10.16
C PHE A 11 15.52 4.86 -10.38
N GLY A 12 15.71 3.73 -11.07
CA GLY A 12 14.63 2.78 -11.35
C GLY A 12 14.22 2.00 -10.12
N LEU A 13 15.20 1.57 -9.31
CA LEU A 13 14.94 0.89 -8.03
C LEU A 13 14.18 1.80 -7.05
N PHE A 14 14.58 3.07 -6.96
CA PHE A 14 13.90 4.06 -6.12
C PHE A 14 12.45 4.30 -6.57
N SER A 15 12.20 4.42 -7.87
CA SER A 15 10.85 4.57 -8.41
C SER A 15 9.96 3.36 -8.12
N VAL A 16 10.47 2.14 -8.34
CA VAL A 16 9.74 0.90 -8.03
C VAL A 16 9.46 0.80 -6.53
N PHE A 17 10.42 1.16 -5.68
CA PHE A 17 10.23 1.18 -4.23
C PHE A 17 9.09 2.12 -3.82
N VAL A 18 9.06 3.34 -4.36
CA VAL A 18 7.99 4.31 -4.07
C VAL A 18 6.65 3.80 -4.57
N ILE A 19 6.57 3.19 -5.76
CA ILE A 19 5.33 2.61 -6.30
C ILE A 19 4.81 1.52 -5.36
N VAL A 20 5.67 0.58 -4.94
CA VAL A 20 5.29 -0.49 -4.01
C VAL A 20 4.87 0.09 -2.66
N PHE A 21 5.57 1.11 -2.16
CA PHE A 21 5.23 1.78 -0.91
C PHE A 21 3.85 2.47 -0.98
N LEU A 22 3.58 3.22 -2.05
CA LEU A 22 2.28 3.88 -2.27
C LEU A 22 1.14 2.86 -2.44
N LEU A 23 1.37 1.79 -3.20
CA LEU A 23 0.39 0.70 -3.34
C LEU A 23 0.14 -0.01 -2.00
N GLY A 24 1.20 -0.27 -1.24
CA GLY A 24 1.12 -0.83 0.11
C GLY A 24 0.29 0.05 1.03
N MET A 25 0.55 1.36 1.05
CA MET A 25 -0.24 2.32 1.82
C MET A 25 -1.68 2.42 1.34
N SER A 26 -1.92 2.43 0.03
CA SER A 26 -3.25 2.50 -0.58
C SER A 26 -4.15 1.35 -0.15
N VAL A 27 -3.60 0.15 0.05
CA VAL A 27 -4.33 -1.03 0.53
C VAL A 27 -4.35 -1.12 2.06
N TRP A 28 -3.26 -0.75 2.73
CA TRP A 28 -3.14 -0.84 4.19
C TRP A 28 -4.07 0.12 4.91
N PHE A 29 -4.26 1.33 4.38
CA PHE A 29 -5.16 2.34 4.96
C PHE A 29 -6.60 1.83 5.07
N PRO A 30 -7.29 1.41 3.99
CA PRO A 30 -8.64 0.87 4.11
C PRO A 30 -8.68 -0.45 4.88
N TYR A 31 -7.63 -1.28 4.85
CA TYR A 31 -7.60 -2.51 5.66
C TYR A 31 -7.59 -2.20 7.18
N PHE A 32 -6.75 -1.27 7.61
CA PHE A 32 -6.66 -0.81 9.00
C PHE A 32 -7.95 -0.11 9.45
N PHE A 33 -8.48 0.78 8.62
CA PHE A 33 -9.72 1.50 8.91
C PHE A 33 -10.95 0.59 8.91
N ARG A 34 -11.08 -0.35 7.97
CA ARG A 34 -12.19 -1.33 7.97
C ARG A 34 -12.19 -2.20 9.22
N LYS A 35 -11.02 -2.55 9.76
CA LYS A 35 -10.92 -3.27 11.03
C LYS A 35 -11.55 -2.48 12.18
N LYS A 36 -11.33 -1.16 12.23
CA LYS A 36 -11.89 -0.26 13.25
C LYS A 36 -13.36 0.07 13.02
N MET A 37 -13.76 0.36 11.78
CA MET A 37 -15.16 0.65 11.45
C MET A 37 -16.08 -0.53 11.74
N ARG A 38 -15.63 -1.77 11.53
CA ARG A 38 -16.44 -2.96 11.84
C ARG A 38 -16.63 -3.18 13.35
N GLU A 39 -15.71 -2.67 14.17
CA GLU A 39 -15.86 -2.67 15.64
C GLU A 39 -16.87 -1.58 16.07
N ASP A 40 -16.82 -0.40 15.45
CA ASP A 40 -17.77 0.71 15.73
C ASP A 40 -19.18 0.43 15.21
N GLU A 41 -19.33 -0.23 14.06
CA GLU A 41 -20.62 -0.60 13.48
C GLU A 41 -21.37 -1.60 14.38
N LYS A 42 -20.65 -2.53 15.02
CA LYS A 42 -21.23 -3.46 16.00
C LYS A 42 -21.68 -2.77 17.29
N ARG A 43 -21.08 -1.63 17.64
CA ARG A 43 -21.43 -0.84 18.84
C ARG A 43 -22.63 0.08 18.65
N LYS A 44 -23.00 0.41 17.41
CA LYS A 44 -24.14 1.31 17.12
C LYS A 44 -25.49 0.60 16.99
N VAL A 45 -25.51 -0.73 16.94
CA VAL A 45 -26.73 -1.55 16.76
C VAL A 45 -27.14 -2.29 18.05
N GLN A 46 -26.42 -2.06 19.16
CA GLN A 46 -26.80 -2.54 20.50
C GLN A 46 -27.21 -1.36 21.37
#